data_AF-A0A7J3W565-F1
#
_entry.id   AF-A0A7J3W565-F1
#
_cell.length_a   1.000
_cell.length_b   1.000
_cell.length_c   1.000
_cell.angle_alpha   90.00
_cell.angle_beta   90.00
_cell.angle_gamma   90.00
#
_symmetry.space_group_name_H-M   'P 1'
#
loop_
_entity.id
_entity.type
_entity.pdbx_description
1 polymer ?
#
loop_
_entity_poly.entity_id
_entity_poly.type
_entity_poly.pdbx_seq_one_letter_code
_entity_poly.pdbx_strand_id
1 'polypeptide(L)'
;MQTIYTPVEGEEIYEILRKRLFEDLGEARDREAIIGQYFELYQKLGDEIPSEARDLNYKEKLRKAYPFHPELIDVLFERWATLPTFQRTRGVLRLLAHIIADLYKREDPSPLIQPSSINLSNPSIRRLFIEHIGEAFESVIASDIAGENAKAVRIDKNIGSEYLRFKVAQGLATSIFFYSFSGGEKRGVTDKRLRLAFLREGIPPAIIGDALRKLEDLDGPLYLHVEKGLYYFSSAIGLNRLIVEREETVKEEDIIEEIRRRLEKNAGTDFDVYLWPTSDADVPDNKKLKLIVLPLELASGESKTQRFIQNLSNKYATKIRTYKNTLIFLVADSKEYDALKFNTRRLLALKSIKEDREKMKTLTEEDKNRLDEKFKDLDSGLWFRIISTYRYLMKSSEDGIKTFNMGIPTIEERQTLTRRVKEFLRDQDELLSKLAPKVLLEKAIAKDEEKKSFADLWEAFASYPSLPMLEDENVLKNTIKQGVQNGEFGLIIGEKVRYMEPVLEDITDDAQIVRKEIAIEKKEKMGKIPEVPTRPITIERPVPGMINRIKLVVRVPWDKLHDFVRGVLSPLRIEEADIEKLEIKIEATSKKGIKRETVDMKVKETLKQINADIIEEEIK
;
A
#
# COMPACT_ATOMS: atom_id res chain seq x y z
N MET A 1 -20.18 77.76 2.02
CA MET A 1 -20.28 76.94 3.25
C MET A 1 -19.78 75.54 2.91
N GLN A 2 -18.83 75.00 3.66
CA GLN A 2 -18.45 73.58 3.52
C GLN A 2 -19.45 72.75 4.33
N THR A 3 -20.30 71.98 3.64
CA THR A 3 -21.22 71.06 4.30
C THR A 3 -20.43 69.85 4.78
N ILE A 4 -20.14 69.82 6.09
CA ILE A 4 -19.51 68.67 6.74
C ILE A 4 -20.55 67.53 6.74
N TYR A 5 -20.35 66.54 5.88
CA TYR A 5 -21.19 65.33 5.88
C TYR A 5 -20.80 64.43 7.06
N THR A 6 -21.78 64.19 7.92
CA THR A 6 -21.77 63.18 9.00
C THR A 6 -21.41 61.79 8.43
N PRO A 7 -20.76 60.90 9.21
CA PRO A 7 -20.55 59.52 8.78
C PRO A 7 -21.89 58.86 8.44
N VAL A 8 -21.97 58.27 7.26
CA VAL A 8 -23.18 57.64 6.73
C VAL A 8 -23.43 56.31 7.44
N GLU A 9 -24.68 56.04 7.85
CA GLU A 9 -25.05 54.79 8.51
C GLU A 9 -25.05 53.58 7.54
N GLY A 10 -24.86 52.38 8.10
CA GLY A 10 -24.29 51.23 7.38
C GLY A 10 -25.00 50.80 6.09
N GLU A 11 -26.33 50.89 6.01
CA GLU A 11 -27.07 50.42 4.82
C GLU A 11 -27.14 51.41 3.66
N GLU A 12 -26.93 52.71 3.91
CA GLU A 12 -26.89 53.71 2.83
C GLU A 12 -25.59 53.60 2.01
N ILE A 13 -24.55 53.00 2.59
CA ILE A 13 -23.23 52.82 1.98
C ILE A 13 -23.31 52.00 0.68
N TYR A 14 -24.10 50.92 0.65
CA TYR A 14 -24.29 50.08 -0.55
C TYR A 14 -24.81 50.90 -1.72
N GLU A 15 -25.86 51.70 -1.48
CA GLU A 15 -26.47 52.53 -2.51
C GLU A 15 -25.54 53.62 -3.02
N ILE A 16 -24.76 54.25 -2.13
CA ILE A 16 -23.81 55.32 -2.48
C ILE A 16 -22.69 54.76 -3.37
N LEU A 17 -22.16 53.57 -3.07
CA LEU A 17 -21.16 52.94 -3.92
C LEU A 17 -21.73 52.58 -5.29
N ARG A 18 -22.88 51.91 -5.31
CA ARG A 18 -23.59 51.54 -6.55
C ARG A 18 -23.81 52.76 -7.45
N LYS A 19 -24.43 53.82 -6.93
CA LYS A 19 -24.72 55.08 -7.66
C LYS A 19 -23.47 55.83 -8.14
N ARG A 20 -22.28 55.53 -7.59
CA ARG A 20 -21.00 56.14 -8.01
C ARG A 20 -20.20 55.32 -9.01
N LEU A 21 -20.50 54.03 -9.14
CA LEU A 21 -19.73 53.08 -9.95
C LEU A 21 -20.52 52.52 -11.14
N PHE A 22 -21.84 52.63 -11.12
CA PHE A 22 -22.74 52.17 -12.18
C PHE A 22 -23.78 53.26 -12.52
N GLU A 23 -23.85 53.61 -13.81
CA GLU A 23 -24.86 54.52 -14.35
C GLU A 23 -26.17 53.79 -14.68
N ASP A 24 -26.05 52.59 -15.25
CA ASP A 24 -27.14 51.65 -15.51
C ASP A 24 -26.91 50.32 -14.77
N LEU A 25 -28.00 49.66 -14.42
CA LEU A 25 -28.06 48.41 -13.67
C LEU A 25 -28.89 47.33 -14.40
N GLY A 26 -29.43 47.63 -15.58
CA GLY A 26 -30.31 46.76 -16.34
C GLY A 26 -31.74 46.69 -15.80
N GLU A 27 -32.55 45.78 -16.34
CA GLU A 27 -33.96 45.68 -16.01
C GLU A 27 -34.20 45.39 -14.52
N ALA A 28 -35.28 45.96 -13.96
CA ALA A 28 -35.66 45.70 -12.57
C ALA A 28 -36.06 44.24 -12.34
N ARG A 29 -36.62 43.58 -13.38
CA ARG A 29 -37.06 42.19 -13.35
C ARG A 29 -35.88 41.23 -13.20
N ASP A 30 -34.85 41.38 -14.01
CA ASP A 30 -33.68 40.50 -14.01
C ASP A 30 -32.91 40.63 -12.69
N ARG A 31 -32.78 41.86 -12.17
CA ARG A 31 -32.20 42.13 -10.85
C ARG A 31 -32.92 41.38 -9.74
N GLU A 32 -34.25 41.47 -9.66
CA GLU A 32 -35.02 40.76 -8.65
C GLU A 32 -34.96 39.24 -8.83
N ALA A 33 -34.86 38.74 -10.08
CA ALA A 33 -34.66 37.33 -10.35
C ALA A 33 -33.29 36.83 -9.81
N ILE A 34 -32.20 37.55 -10.08
CA ILE A 34 -30.85 37.23 -9.56
C ILE A 34 -30.84 37.25 -8.02
N ILE A 35 -31.44 38.28 -7.40
CA ILE A 35 -31.57 38.36 -5.93
C ILE A 35 -32.40 37.19 -5.38
N GLY A 36 -33.45 36.79 -6.10
CA GLY A 36 -34.25 35.60 -5.80
C GLY A 36 -33.45 34.30 -5.85
N GLN A 37 -32.64 34.09 -6.90
CA GLN A 37 -31.77 32.92 -7.06
C GLN A 37 -30.76 32.78 -5.93
N TYR A 38 -30.05 33.87 -5.58
CA TYR A 38 -29.11 33.88 -4.47
C TYR A 38 -29.80 33.61 -3.13
N PHE A 39 -30.97 34.20 -2.88
CA PHE A 39 -31.71 33.96 -1.63
C PHE A 39 -32.25 32.52 -1.55
N GLU A 40 -32.81 31.97 -2.64
CA GLU A 40 -33.21 30.56 -2.68
C GLU A 40 -32.04 29.60 -2.45
N LEU A 41 -30.87 29.88 -3.03
CA LEU A 41 -29.65 29.11 -2.79
C LEU A 41 -29.30 29.10 -1.30
N TYR A 42 -29.41 30.25 -0.62
CA TYR A 42 -29.14 30.36 0.81
C TYR A 42 -30.17 29.62 1.67
N GLN A 43 -31.45 29.66 1.31
CA GLN A 43 -32.47 28.84 1.96
C GLN A 43 -32.21 27.33 1.77
N LYS A 44 -31.72 26.91 0.60
CA LYS A 44 -31.38 25.49 0.30
C LYS A 44 -30.14 25.01 1.06
N LEU A 45 -29.17 25.88 1.33
CA LEU A 45 -27.94 25.55 2.09
C LEU A 45 -28.18 25.39 3.61
N GLY A 46 -29.27 25.95 4.14
CA GLY A 46 -29.65 25.76 5.54
C GLY A 46 -28.54 26.16 6.53
N ASP A 47 -28.14 25.24 7.40
CA ASP A 47 -27.15 25.50 8.44
C ASP A 47 -25.69 25.48 7.95
N GLU A 48 -25.44 25.21 6.65
CA GLU A 48 -24.09 25.34 6.07
C GLU A 48 -23.62 26.80 5.97
N ILE A 49 -24.52 27.78 6.04
CA ILE A 49 -24.22 29.22 5.98
C ILE A 49 -24.51 29.92 7.33
N PRO A 50 -24.05 31.18 7.53
CA PRO A 50 -24.44 31.97 8.69
C PRO A 50 -25.95 32.17 8.76
N SER A 51 -26.53 32.16 9.96
CA SER A 51 -27.98 32.24 10.14
C SER A 51 -28.58 33.50 9.53
N GLU A 52 -27.90 34.63 9.66
CA GLU A 52 -28.35 35.93 9.17
C GLU A 52 -28.50 35.98 7.64
N ALA A 53 -27.81 35.11 6.89
CA ALA A 53 -27.91 35.06 5.43
C ALA A 53 -29.20 34.39 4.92
N ARG A 54 -29.96 33.76 5.83
CA ARG A 54 -31.30 33.18 5.57
C ARG A 54 -32.45 34.13 5.88
N ASP A 55 -32.17 35.25 6.54
CA ASP A 55 -33.19 36.22 6.94
C ASP A 55 -33.61 37.10 5.75
N LEU A 56 -34.89 37.51 5.74
CA LEU A 56 -35.41 38.44 4.71
C LEU A 56 -34.62 39.75 4.65
N ASN A 57 -34.07 40.21 5.78
CA ASN A 57 -33.19 41.38 5.84
C ASN A 57 -31.93 41.22 4.97
N TYR A 58 -31.39 40.00 4.82
CA TYR A 58 -30.26 39.74 3.92
C TYR A 58 -30.68 39.77 2.44
N LYS A 59 -31.93 39.40 2.12
CA LYS A 59 -32.49 39.61 0.77
C LYS A 59 -32.59 41.11 0.45
N GLU A 60 -33.04 41.93 1.40
CA GLU A 60 -33.02 43.39 1.25
C GLU A 60 -31.59 43.93 1.09
N LYS A 61 -30.63 43.38 1.85
CA LYS A 61 -29.21 43.72 1.73
C LYS A 61 -28.64 43.40 0.35
N LEU A 62 -28.94 42.22 -0.21
CA LEU A 62 -28.62 41.84 -1.60
C LEU A 62 -29.21 42.85 -2.59
N ARG A 63 -30.47 43.28 -2.41
CA ARG A 63 -31.12 44.26 -3.29
C ARG A 63 -30.47 45.65 -3.24
N LYS A 64 -30.05 46.10 -2.05
CA LYS A 64 -29.32 47.38 -1.87
C LYS A 64 -27.90 47.31 -2.45
N ALA A 65 -27.24 46.15 -2.34
CA ALA A 65 -25.86 45.93 -2.78
C ALA A 65 -25.69 45.71 -4.30
N TYR A 66 -26.70 45.19 -5.01
CA TYR A 66 -26.62 44.88 -6.44
C TYR A 66 -25.95 46.01 -7.26
N PRO A 67 -24.92 45.72 -8.09
CA PRO A 67 -24.46 44.39 -8.53
C PRO A 67 -23.37 43.77 -7.65
N PHE A 68 -23.06 44.35 -6.49
CA PHE A 68 -22.13 43.75 -5.53
C PHE A 68 -22.83 42.71 -4.65
N HIS A 69 -22.06 41.71 -4.23
CA HIS A 69 -22.45 40.86 -3.11
C HIS A 69 -22.19 41.57 -1.77
N PRO A 70 -23.09 41.52 -0.77
CA PRO A 70 -22.91 42.19 0.52
C PRO A 70 -21.55 41.91 1.17
N GLU A 71 -21.10 40.65 1.19
CA GLU A 71 -19.80 40.24 1.74
C GLU A 71 -18.59 41.04 1.22
N LEU A 72 -18.59 41.41 -0.07
CA LEU A 72 -17.50 42.19 -0.64
C LEU A 72 -17.43 43.58 0.00
N ILE A 73 -18.58 44.23 0.15
CA ILE A 73 -18.69 45.58 0.70
C ILE A 73 -18.49 45.57 2.21
N ASP A 74 -19.08 44.60 2.91
CA ASP A 74 -18.97 44.41 4.36
C ASP A 74 -17.49 44.29 4.78
N VAL A 75 -16.74 43.40 4.13
CA VAL A 75 -15.31 43.19 4.44
C VAL A 75 -14.48 44.43 4.10
N LEU A 76 -14.82 45.17 3.03
CA LEU A 76 -14.16 46.43 2.71
C LEU A 76 -14.34 47.48 3.83
N PHE A 77 -15.52 47.62 4.42
CA PHE A 77 -15.76 48.63 5.46
C PHE A 77 -15.44 48.16 6.89
N GLU A 78 -15.80 46.94 7.25
CA GLU A 78 -15.56 46.38 8.58
C GLU A 78 -14.11 45.97 8.82
N ARG A 79 -13.35 45.66 7.75
CA ARG A 79 -11.98 45.16 7.85
C ARG A 79 -10.98 46.10 7.17
N TRP A 80 -11.00 46.23 5.85
CA TRP A 80 -9.98 47.00 5.13
C TRP A 80 -9.97 48.49 5.52
N ALA A 81 -11.14 49.12 5.61
CA ALA A 81 -11.32 50.51 6.04
C ALA A 81 -11.08 50.74 7.56
N THR A 82 -10.59 49.74 8.29
CA THR A 82 -10.03 49.93 9.65
C THR A 82 -8.51 50.01 9.66
N LEU A 83 -7.82 49.67 8.55
CA LEU A 83 -6.38 49.85 8.40
C LEU A 83 -6.06 51.37 8.31
N PRO A 84 -5.11 51.91 9.11
CA PRO A 84 -4.81 53.35 9.13
C PRO A 84 -4.37 53.94 7.79
N THR A 85 -3.74 53.13 6.93
CA THR A 85 -3.28 53.55 5.59
C THR A 85 -4.39 53.48 4.53
N PHE A 86 -5.50 52.77 4.80
CA PHE A 86 -6.59 52.58 3.85
C PHE A 86 -7.62 53.72 3.97
N GLN A 87 -7.73 54.55 2.93
CA GLN A 87 -8.62 55.72 2.93
C GLN A 87 -10.11 55.35 2.83
N ARG A 88 -10.73 54.88 3.93
CA ARG A 88 -12.14 54.41 4.05
C ARG A 88 -12.94 54.43 2.74
N THR A 89 -13.61 55.54 2.41
CA THR A 89 -14.50 55.63 1.24
C THR A 89 -13.77 55.75 -0.10
N ARG A 90 -12.63 56.46 -0.16
CA ARG A 90 -11.89 56.71 -1.42
C ARG A 90 -11.08 55.50 -1.86
N GLY A 91 -10.48 54.78 -0.92
CA GLY A 91 -9.79 53.50 -1.13
C GLY A 91 -10.77 52.43 -1.63
N VAL A 92 -11.94 52.29 -0.99
CA VAL A 92 -13.01 51.38 -1.46
C VAL A 92 -13.44 51.70 -2.89
N LEU A 93 -13.77 52.97 -3.19
CA LEU A 93 -14.19 53.36 -4.54
C LEU A 93 -13.09 53.10 -5.59
N ARG A 94 -11.82 53.41 -5.28
CA ARG A 94 -10.67 53.15 -6.17
C ARG A 94 -10.52 51.65 -6.44
N LEU A 95 -10.54 50.83 -5.39
CA LEU A 95 -10.38 49.37 -5.49
C LEU A 95 -11.53 48.73 -6.27
N LEU A 96 -12.78 49.08 -5.95
CA LEU A 96 -13.95 48.56 -6.67
C LEU A 96 -13.95 49.00 -8.14
N ALA A 97 -13.57 50.23 -8.47
CA ALA A 97 -13.44 50.68 -9.86
C ALA A 97 -12.39 49.85 -10.65
N HIS A 98 -11.25 49.53 -10.04
CA HIS A 98 -10.25 48.65 -10.65
C HIS A 98 -10.76 47.20 -10.81
N ILE A 99 -11.51 46.67 -9.84
CA ILE A 99 -12.14 45.34 -9.92
C ILE A 99 -13.18 45.29 -11.04
N ILE A 100 -14.08 46.28 -11.14
CA ILE A 100 -15.09 46.38 -12.20
C ILE A 100 -14.43 46.49 -13.58
N ALA A 101 -13.40 47.32 -13.72
CA ALA A 101 -12.67 47.47 -14.98
C ALA A 101 -11.96 46.18 -15.43
N ASP A 102 -11.53 45.32 -14.50
CA ASP A 102 -10.96 44.00 -14.81
C ASP A 102 -12.05 42.97 -15.16
N LEU A 103 -13.15 42.95 -14.40
CA LEU A 103 -14.32 42.10 -14.67
C LEU A 103 -14.92 42.36 -16.06
N TYR A 104 -15.07 43.63 -16.42
CA TYR A 104 -15.57 44.04 -17.73
C TYR A 104 -14.63 43.61 -18.87
N LYS A 105 -13.31 43.82 -18.70
CA LYS A 105 -12.30 43.44 -19.71
C LYS A 105 -12.16 41.94 -19.93
N ARG A 106 -12.49 41.12 -18.93
CA ARG A 106 -12.40 39.65 -18.98
C ARG A 106 -13.74 38.96 -19.25
N GLU A 107 -14.79 39.74 -19.47
CA GLU A 107 -16.17 39.27 -19.71
C GLU A 107 -16.64 38.28 -18.64
N ASP A 108 -16.46 38.64 -17.36
CA ASP A 108 -16.79 37.75 -16.25
C ASP A 108 -18.31 37.47 -16.17
N PRO A 109 -18.76 36.20 -16.20
CA PRO A 109 -20.17 35.84 -16.28
C PRO A 109 -20.87 35.78 -14.90
N SER A 110 -20.22 36.21 -13.81
CA SER A 110 -20.79 36.12 -12.46
C SER A 110 -21.92 37.16 -12.27
N PRO A 111 -23.14 36.77 -11.85
CA PRO A 111 -24.27 37.71 -11.73
C PRO A 111 -24.08 38.78 -10.63
N LEU A 112 -23.26 38.49 -9.61
CA LEU A 112 -22.86 39.44 -8.58
C LEU A 112 -21.34 39.47 -8.46
N ILE A 113 -20.81 40.65 -8.12
CA ILE A 113 -19.39 40.83 -7.81
C ILE A 113 -19.13 40.37 -6.37
N GLN A 114 -18.50 39.21 -6.23
CA GLN A 114 -18.20 38.53 -4.96
C GLN A 114 -16.72 38.71 -4.56
N PRO A 115 -16.31 38.43 -3.30
CA PRO A 115 -14.90 38.39 -2.91
C PRO A 115 -14.04 37.49 -3.79
N SER A 116 -14.57 36.34 -4.21
CA SER A 116 -13.91 35.42 -5.13
C SER A 116 -13.69 35.98 -6.54
N SER A 117 -14.42 37.03 -6.94
CA SER A 117 -14.30 37.70 -8.24
C SER A 117 -13.05 38.61 -8.34
N ILE A 118 -12.33 38.83 -7.24
CA ILE A 118 -11.13 39.68 -7.20
C ILE A 118 -9.97 39.01 -7.93
N ASN A 119 -9.47 39.64 -9.00
CA ASN A 119 -8.35 39.11 -9.78
C ASN A 119 -7.01 39.53 -9.18
N LEU A 120 -6.46 38.72 -8.27
CA LEU A 120 -5.14 38.95 -7.67
C LEU A 120 -3.98 38.71 -8.66
N SER A 121 -4.20 38.08 -9.82
CA SER A 121 -3.19 38.01 -10.88
C SER A 121 -2.95 39.38 -11.53
N ASN A 122 -3.97 40.25 -11.60
CA ASN A 122 -3.86 41.61 -12.12
C ASN A 122 -2.96 42.47 -11.20
N PRO A 123 -1.79 42.96 -11.68
CA PRO A 123 -0.87 43.74 -10.85
C PRO A 123 -1.46 45.04 -10.31
N SER A 124 -2.34 45.71 -11.07
CA SER A 124 -2.98 46.95 -10.64
C SER A 124 -3.97 46.73 -9.48
N ILE A 125 -4.71 45.62 -9.48
CA ILE A 125 -5.58 45.25 -8.35
C ILE A 125 -4.74 44.81 -7.16
N ARG A 126 -3.78 43.92 -7.39
CA ARG A 126 -2.90 43.39 -6.32
C ARG A 126 -2.17 44.49 -5.57
N ARG A 127 -1.63 45.49 -6.27
CA ARG A 127 -0.90 46.62 -5.65
C ARG A 127 -1.75 47.39 -4.63
N LEU A 128 -3.06 47.52 -4.87
CA LEU A 128 -3.99 48.21 -3.97
C LEU A 128 -4.22 47.48 -2.64
N PHE A 129 -3.92 46.17 -2.58
CA PHE A 129 -3.89 45.44 -1.31
C PHE A 129 -2.50 45.52 -0.68
N ILE A 130 -1.45 45.24 -1.47
CA ILE A 130 -0.04 45.20 -1.03
C ILE A 130 0.42 46.53 -0.42
N GLU A 131 -0.04 47.68 -0.92
CA GLU A 131 0.28 49.00 -0.36
C GLU A 131 -0.20 49.22 1.10
N HIS A 132 -1.07 48.33 1.61
CA HIS A 132 -1.58 48.37 2.98
C HIS A 132 -1.11 47.21 3.87
N ILE A 133 -0.77 46.05 3.30
CA ILE A 133 -0.38 44.82 4.05
C ILE A 133 1.11 44.46 3.96
N GLY A 134 1.86 45.12 3.05
CA GLY A 134 3.29 44.95 2.88
C GLY A 134 3.71 43.99 1.75
N GLU A 135 4.89 44.26 1.18
CA GLU A 135 5.46 43.55 0.02
C GLU A 135 5.62 42.04 0.21
N ALA A 136 5.72 41.56 1.45
CA ALA A 136 5.83 40.14 1.77
C ALA A 136 4.66 39.29 1.25
N PHE A 137 3.50 39.91 0.96
CA PHE A 137 2.35 39.21 0.40
C PHE A 137 2.36 39.09 -1.14
N GLU A 138 3.29 39.73 -1.86
CA GLU A 138 3.49 39.46 -3.30
C GLU A 138 3.91 38.01 -3.53
N SER A 139 4.87 37.49 -2.73
CA SER A 139 5.29 36.09 -2.82
C SER A 139 4.19 35.11 -2.38
N VAL A 140 3.39 35.48 -1.37
CA VAL A 140 2.21 34.70 -0.94
C VAL A 140 1.21 34.56 -2.09
N ILE A 141 0.82 35.66 -2.73
CA ILE A 141 -0.13 35.63 -3.85
C ILE A 141 0.46 34.86 -5.04
N ALA A 142 1.72 35.06 -5.37
CA ALA A 142 2.38 34.38 -6.49
C ALA A 142 2.54 32.87 -6.28
N SER A 143 2.86 32.43 -5.06
CA SER A 143 3.10 31.00 -4.73
C SER A 143 1.82 30.22 -4.43
N ASP A 144 0.83 30.83 -3.77
CA ASP A 144 -0.31 30.09 -3.25
C ASP A 144 -1.63 30.37 -3.96
N ILE A 145 -1.87 31.60 -4.42
CA ILE A 145 -3.21 32.04 -4.81
C ILE A 145 -3.36 32.21 -6.33
N ALA A 146 -2.55 33.06 -6.96
CA ALA A 146 -2.86 33.65 -8.27
C ALA A 146 -1.70 33.76 -9.26
N GLY A 147 -0.53 33.19 -8.95
CA GLY A 147 0.52 32.93 -9.95
C GLY A 147 0.17 31.74 -10.87
N GLU A 148 0.82 31.65 -12.02
CA GLU A 148 0.56 30.64 -13.06
C GLU A 148 0.65 29.18 -12.56
N ASN A 149 1.61 28.94 -11.66
CA ASN A 149 1.87 27.66 -11.00
C ASN A 149 1.52 27.67 -9.51
N ALA A 150 0.69 28.62 -9.07
CA ALA A 150 0.31 28.77 -7.68
C ALA A 150 -0.47 27.55 -7.16
N LYS A 151 -0.37 27.27 -5.85
CA LYS A 151 -0.97 26.09 -5.21
C LYS A 151 -2.47 25.95 -5.51
N ALA A 152 -3.26 27.02 -5.33
CA ALA A 152 -4.69 27.01 -5.62
C ALA A 152 -5.00 26.76 -7.10
N VAL A 153 -4.26 27.40 -8.02
CA VAL A 153 -4.39 27.18 -9.48
C VAL A 153 -4.04 25.74 -9.86
N ARG A 154 -3.04 25.13 -9.20
CA ARG A 154 -2.69 23.71 -9.40
C ARG A 154 -3.76 22.77 -8.86
N ILE A 155 -4.39 23.10 -7.73
CA ILE A 155 -5.52 22.33 -7.18
C ILE A 155 -6.68 22.33 -8.19
N ASP A 156 -7.05 23.49 -8.74
CA ASP A 156 -8.11 23.58 -9.75
C ASP A 156 -7.80 22.79 -11.03
N LYS A 157 -6.55 22.82 -11.51
CA LYS A 157 -6.09 22.02 -12.66
C LYS A 157 -6.11 20.51 -12.39
N ASN A 158 -5.88 20.08 -11.14
CA ASN A 158 -5.68 18.67 -10.80
C ASN A 158 -6.97 17.91 -10.44
N ILE A 159 -8.01 18.57 -9.93
CA ILE A 159 -9.23 17.86 -9.48
C ILE A 159 -10.17 17.56 -10.66
N GLY A 160 -10.40 18.51 -11.57
CA GLY A 160 -11.27 18.27 -12.73
C GLY A 160 -11.75 19.52 -13.44
N SER A 161 -12.49 19.30 -14.54
CA SER A 161 -12.96 20.37 -15.44
C SER A 161 -13.90 21.39 -14.77
N GLU A 162 -14.72 20.97 -13.79
CA GLU A 162 -15.62 21.88 -13.06
C GLU A 162 -14.84 22.84 -12.14
N TYR A 163 -13.83 22.33 -11.44
CA TYR A 163 -12.94 23.14 -10.60
C TYR A 163 -12.18 24.16 -11.45
N LEU A 164 -11.63 23.73 -12.59
CA LEU A 164 -10.94 24.62 -13.53
C LEU A 164 -11.89 25.66 -14.17
N ARG A 165 -13.13 25.28 -14.48
CA ARG A 165 -14.16 26.17 -15.05
C ARG A 165 -14.54 27.29 -14.09
N PHE A 166 -14.78 26.97 -12.82
CA PHE A 166 -15.22 27.94 -11.81
C PHE A 166 -14.08 28.55 -11.00
N LYS A 167 -12.84 28.06 -11.18
CA LYS A 167 -11.64 28.44 -10.42
C LYS A 167 -11.88 28.34 -8.91
N VAL A 168 -12.34 27.18 -8.45
CA VAL A 168 -12.88 26.98 -7.10
C VAL A 168 -11.83 27.23 -6.03
N ALA A 169 -10.71 26.53 -6.08
CA ALA A 169 -9.62 26.67 -5.12
C ALA A 169 -9.00 28.07 -5.21
N GLN A 170 -8.80 28.63 -6.40
CA GLN A 170 -8.31 30.00 -6.58
C GLN A 170 -9.29 31.05 -6.01
N GLY A 171 -10.59 30.91 -6.26
CA GLY A 171 -11.64 31.83 -5.79
C GLY A 171 -11.82 31.77 -4.27
N LEU A 172 -11.76 30.57 -3.68
CA LEU A 172 -11.72 30.38 -2.23
C LEU A 172 -10.44 30.97 -1.62
N ALA A 173 -9.26 30.70 -2.18
CA ALA A 173 -7.99 31.24 -1.69
C ALA A 173 -7.94 32.79 -1.78
N THR A 174 -8.41 33.37 -2.88
CA THR A 174 -8.62 34.82 -3.03
C THR A 174 -9.56 35.36 -1.97
N SER A 175 -10.67 34.66 -1.69
CA SER A 175 -11.62 35.06 -0.65
C SER A 175 -10.94 35.01 0.72
N ILE A 176 -10.31 33.90 1.11
CA ILE A 176 -9.55 33.76 2.36
C ILE A 176 -8.56 34.92 2.52
N PHE A 177 -7.75 35.19 1.50
CA PHE A 177 -6.81 36.33 1.50
C PHE A 177 -7.53 37.66 1.76
N PHE A 178 -8.65 37.92 1.09
CA PHE A 178 -9.41 39.15 1.25
C PHE A 178 -10.03 39.31 2.66
N TYR A 179 -10.40 38.21 3.35
CA TYR A 179 -10.80 38.24 4.76
C TYR A 179 -9.60 38.24 5.75
N SER A 180 -8.35 38.04 5.31
CA SER A 180 -7.20 37.80 6.18
C SER A 180 -6.67 39.04 6.92
N PHE A 181 -7.15 40.23 6.60
CA PHE A 181 -6.59 41.50 7.05
C PHE A 181 -7.66 42.42 7.65
N SER A 182 -7.35 43.05 8.77
CA SER A 182 -8.07 44.20 9.33
C SER A 182 -7.12 45.06 10.16
N GLY A 183 -7.54 46.25 10.58
CA GLY A 183 -6.82 47.10 11.53
C GLY A 183 -7.03 46.73 13.01
N GLY A 184 -7.66 45.59 13.30
CA GLY A 184 -7.88 45.09 14.66
C GLY A 184 -7.73 43.57 14.74
N GLU A 185 -8.28 42.95 15.79
CA GLU A 185 -8.10 41.52 16.05
C GLU A 185 -8.92 40.59 15.13
N LYS A 186 -9.91 41.12 14.39
CA LYS A 186 -10.71 40.32 13.44
C LYS A 186 -9.82 39.81 12.29
N ARG A 187 -9.48 38.52 12.31
CA ARG A 187 -8.71 37.83 11.26
C ARG A 187 -9.44 36.61 10.72
N GLY A 188 -9.34 36.38 9.41
CA GLY A 188 -9.77 35.14 8.78
C GLY A 188 -11.27 34.96 8.63
N VAL A 189 -11.66 33.79 8.13
CA VAL A 189 -13.02 33.50 7.63
C VAL A 189 -13.38 32.04 7.89
N THR A 190 -14.66 31.74 8.11
CA THR A 190 -15.17 30.37 8.29
C THR A 190 -15.62 29.76 6.96
N ASP A 191 -15.67 28.43 6.86
CA ASP A 191 -16.28 27.73 5.70
C ASP A 191 -17.67 28.29 5.36
N LYS A 192 -18.53 28.45 6.39
CA LYS A 192 -19.87 29.02 6.23
C LYS A 192 -19.88 30.36 5.50
N ARG A 193 -18.92 31.24 5.80
CA ARG A 193 -18.81 32.57 5.18
C ARG A 193 -18.15 32.49 3.80
N LEU A 194 -17.21 31.56 3.58
CA LEU A 194 -16.65 31.27 2.27
C LEU A 194 -17.69 30.77 1.27
N ARG A 195 -18.71 30.01 1.72
CA ARG A 195 -19.87 29.65 0.90
C ARG A 195 -20.59 30.88 0.36
N LEU A 196 -20.83 31.93 1.16
CA LEU A 196 -21.40 33.20 0.68
C LEU A 196 -20.45 33.96 -0.27
N ALA A 197 -19.14 33.88 -0.01
CA ALA A 197 -18.10 34.56 -0.79
C ALA A 197 -17.82 33.94 -2.19
N PHE A 198 -18.29 32.70 -2.43
CA PHE A 198 -18.02 31.96 -3.67
C PHE A 198 -19.25 31.39 -4.37
N LEU A 199 -20.23 30.84 -3.64
CA LEU A 199 -21.36 30.14 -4.27
C LEU A 199 -22.28 31.10 -5.02
N ARG A 200 -22.81 30.57 -6.12
CA ARG A 200 -23.87 31.12 -6.96
C ARG A 200 -24.55 29.97 -7.69
N GLU A 201 -25.67 30.25 -8.35
CA GLU A 201 -26.37 29.23 -9.14
C GLU A 201 -25.45 28.60 -10.21
N GLY A 202 -25.60 27.29 -10.43
CA GLY A 202 -24.76 26.50 -11.33
C GLY A 202 -23.46 25.95 -10.71
N ILE A 203 -23.13 26.28 -9.46
CA ILE A 203 -21.99 25.71 -8.73
C ILE A 203 -22.49 24.71 -7.66
N PRO A 204 -22.09 23.41 -7.70
CA PRO A 204 -22.47 22.43 -6.69
C PRO A 204 -21.88 22.76 -5.30
N PRO A 205 -22.66 22.88 -4.20
CA PRO A 205 -22.13 23.25 -2.88
C PRO A 205 -21.06 22.33 -2.31
N ALA A 206 -21.10 21.03 -2.62
CA ALA A 206 -20.12 20.05 -2.17
C ALA A 206 -18.68 20.37 -2.61
N ILE A 207 -18.51 21.08 -3.74
CA ILE A 207 -17.22 21.42 -4.35
C ILE A 207 -16.34 22.27 -3.41
N ILE A 208 -16.95 23.04 -2.50
CA ILE A 208 -16.22 23.88 -1.53
C ILE A 208 -15.56 23.02 -0.46
N GLY A 209 -16.27 22.06 0.12
CA GLY A 209 -15.70 21.20 1.18
C GLY A 209 -14.51 20.38 0.67
N ASP A 210 -14.58 19.93 -0.58
CA ASP A 210 -13.50 19.23 -1.25
C ASP A 210 -12.31 20.16 -1.56
N ALA A 211 -12.57 21.38 -2.04
CA ALA A 211 -11.53 22.38 -2.30
C ALA A 211 -10.82 22.83 -1.01
N LEU A 212 -11.55 23.07 0.08
CA LEU A 212 -10.97 23.43 1.38
C LEU A 212 -10.08 22.31 1.92
N ARG A 213 -10.55 21.06 1.91
CA ARG A 213 -9.73 19.89 2.27
C ARG A 213 -8.44 19.78 1.44
N LYS A 214 -8.43 20.27 0.19
CA LYS A 214 -7.23 20.30 -0.67
C LYS A 214 -6.33 21.50 -0.42
N LEU A 215 -6.88 22.64 0.00
CA LEU A 215 -6.12 23.78 0.50
C LEU A 215 -5.48 23.47 1.87
N GLU A 216 -6.11 22.63 2.69
CA GLU A 216 -5.62 22.15 3.99
C GLU A 216 -4.60 20.99 3.91
N ASP A 217 -4.41 20.34 2.76
CA ASP A 217 -3.43 19.25 2.65
C ASP A 217 -1.99 19.81 2.73
N LEU A 218 -1.01 18.96 3.07
CA LEU A 218 0.41 19.37 3.17
C LEU A 218 1.04 19.72 1.82
N ASP A 219 0.35 19.40 0.72
CA ASP A 219 0.69 19.80 -0.65
C ASP A 219 -0.01 21.10 -1.09
N GLY A 220 -0.90 21.66 -0.27
CA GLY A 220 -1.62 22.91 -0.51
C GLY A 220 -0.75 24.18 -0.38
N PRO A 221 -1.40 25.36 -0.22
CA PRO A 221 -0.75 26.63 0.11
C PRO A 221 0.31 26.55 1.22
N LEU A 222 1.40 27.29 1.07
CA LEU A 222 2.51 27.36 2.03
C LEU A 222 2.25 28.36 3.17
N TYR A 223 1.40 29.36 2.92
CA TYR A 223 1.14 30.53 3.76
C TYR A 223 -0.32 30.62 4.24
N LEU A 224 -1.12 29.57 3.99
CA LEU A 224 -2.45 29.40 4.57
C LEU A 224 -2.33 28.83 5.98
N HIS A 225 -3.07 29.40 6.91
CA HIS A 225 -3.21 28.97 8.29
C HIS A 225 -4.69 28.70 8.57
N VAL A 226 -4.95 27.71 9.42
CA VAL A 226 -6.27 27.42 9.96
C VAL A 226 -6.11 27.37 11.48
N GLU A 227 -6.95 28.11 12.19
CA GLU A 227 -7.01 28.06 13.66
C GLU A 227 -8.48 28.14 14.08
N LYS A 228 -8.98 27.16 14.86
CA LYS A 228 -10.36 27.13 15.39
C LYS A 228 -11.43 27.29 14.30
N GLY A 229 -11.16 26.77 13.10
CA GLY A 229 -12.05 26.87 11.94
C GLY A 229 -12.03 28.23 11.22
N LEU A 230 -11.06 29.11 11.50
CA LEU A 230 -10.81 30.34 10.75
C LEU A 230 -9.62 30.17 9.80
N TYR A 231 -9.89 30.28 8.50
CA TYR A 231 -8.88 30.28 7.44
C TYR A 231 -8.30 31.69 7.27
N TYR A 232 -6.98 31.84 7.21
CA TYR A 232 -6.32 33.10 6.86
C TYR A 232 -4.94 32.90 6.22
N PHE A 233 -4.53 33.84 5.36
CA PHE A 233 -3.16 33.94 4.88
C PHE A 233 -2.27 34.76 5.82
N SER A 234 -1.01 34.35 5.95
CA SER A 234 0.00 35.02 6.78
C SER A 234 1.36 34.95 6.09
N SER A 235 2.17 36.00 6.20
CA SER A 235 3.58 35.95 5.80
C SER A 235 4.45 35.12 6.76
N ALA A 236 3.91 34.75 7.93
CA ALA A 236 4.54 33.82 8.86
C ALA A 236 4.61 32.39 8.28
N ILE A 237 5.72 31.70 8.56
CA ILE A 237 5.98 30.31 8.14
C ILE A 237 4.90 29.40 8.76
N GLY A 238 4.05 28.81 7.92
CA GLY A 238 3.13 27.74 8.32
C GLY A 238 3.77 26.35 8.20
N LEU A 239 3.06 25.32 8.67
CA LEU A 239 3.51 23.92 8.60
C LEU A 239 3.93 23.51 7.18
N ASN A 240 3.10 23.81 6.18
CA ASN A 240 3.35 23.43 4.78
C ASN A 240 4.68 24.02 4.25
N ARG A 241 4.98 25.28 4.59
CA ARG A 241 6.26 25.93 4.27
C ARG A 241 7.44 25.27 4.99
N LEU A 242 7.30 24.99 6.28
CA LEU A 242 8.33 24.35 7.10
C LEU A 242 8.69 22.95 6.58
N ILE A 243 7.72 22.16 6.09
CA ILE A 243 7.98 20.84 5.53
C ILE A 243 8.77 20.94 4.22
N VAL A 244 8.40 21.85 3.31
CA VAL A 244 9.15 22.06 2.06
C VAL A 244 10.60 22.47 2.35
N GLU A 245 10.81 23.42 3.28
CA GLU A 245 12.15 23.81 3.73
C GLU A 245 12.93 22.65 4.36
N ARG A 246 12.26 21.70 5.03
CA ARG A 246 12.93 20.51 5.55
C ARG A 246 13.22 19.46 4.48
N GLU A 247 12.34 19.26 3.51
CA GLU A 247 12.58 18.39 2.35
C GLU A 247 13.80 18.84 1.55
N GLU A 248 13.99 20.15 1.36
CA GLU A 248 15.20 20.72 0.74
C GLU A 248 16.48 20.45 1.54
N THR A 249 16.39 20.16 2.85
CA THR A 249 17.55 19.80 3.70
C THR A 249 17.82 18.29 3.81
N VAL A 250 16.90 17.43 3.35
CA VAL A 250 17.09 15.97 3.40
C VAL A 250 18.00 15.55 2.25
N LYS A 251 19.10 14.87 2.57
CA LYS A 251 20.06 14.42 1.57
C LYS A 251 19.62 13.13 0.89
N GLU A 252 20.18 12.86 -0.28
CA GLU A 252 19.88 11.65 -1.04
C GLU A 252 20.40 10.39 -0.32
N GLU A 253 21.54 10.50 0.37
CA GLU A 253 22.12 9.41 1.15
C GLU A 253 21.20 8.98 2.31
N ASP A 254 20.55 9.95 2.99
CA ASP A 254 19.62 9.69 4.09
C ASP A 254 18.36 8.95 3.60
N ILE A 255 17.89 9.27 2.38
CA ILE A 255 16.75 8.63 1.72
C ILE A 255 17.07 7.18 1.37
N ILE A 256 18.25 6.95 0.78
CA ILE A 256 18.71 5.62 0.42
C ILE A 256 18.94 4.76 1.67
N GLU A 257 19.52 5.32 2.73
CA GLU A 257 19.73 4.61 4.00
C GLU A 257 18.41 4.24 4.69
N GLU A 258 17.41 5.13 4.70
CA GLU A 258 16.09 4.80 5.25
C GLU A 258 15.39 3.67 4.46
N ILE A 259 15.56 3.62 3.13
CA ILE A 259 15.05 2.50 2.32
C ILE A 259 15.81 1.21 2.63
N ARG A 260 17.15 1.26 2.75
CA ARG A 260 18.00 0.11 3.14
C ARG A 260 17.52 -0.47 4.47
N ARG A 261 17.40 0.37 5.49
CA ARG A 261 16.97 0.00 6.84
C ARG A 261 15.58 -0.65 6.87
N ARG A 262 14.66 -0.24 5.99
CA ARG A 262 13.33 -0.86 5.84
C ARG A 262 13.39 -2.21 5.15
N LEU A 263 14.25 -2.38 4.14
CA LEU A 263 14.51 -3.68 3.49
C LEU A 263 15.13 -4.67 4.50
N GLU A 264 16.16 -4.27 5.24
CA GLU A 264 16.80 -5.08 6.29
C GLU A 264 15.79 -5.54 7.35
N LYS A 265 15.05 -4.60 7.93
CA LYS A 265 14.08 -4.87 9.00
C LYS A 265 12.99 -5.88 8.58
N ASN A 266 12.60 -5.89 7.31
CA ASN A 266 11.47 -6.69 6.81
C ASN A 266 11.92 -7.76 5.78
N ALA A 267 13.22 -8.06 5.71
CA ALA A 267 13.79 -9.03 4.78
C ALA A 267 13.15 -10.42 4.96
N GLY A 268 13.09 -10.92 6.20
CA GLY A 268 12.68 -12.28 6.51
C GLY A 268 13.84 -13.28 6.40
N THR A 269 13.52 -14.57 6.54
CA THR A 269 14.51 -15.64 6.73
C THR A 269 14.29 -16.87 5.83
N ASP A 270 13.46 -16.76 4.79
CA ASP A 270 13.22 -17.90 3.88
C ASP A 270 14.38 -18.12 2.88
N PHE A 271 15.26 -17.11 2.71
CA PHE A 271 16.47 -17.15 1.88
C PHE A 271 17.62 -16.43 2.61
N ASP A 272 18.88 -16.74 2.28
CA ASP A 272 20.01 -15.89 2.70
C ASP A 272 19.94 -14.57 1.90
N VAL A 273 19.68 -13.43 2.56
CA VAL A 273 19.44 -12.14 1.88
C VAL A 273 20.71 -11.30 1.75
N TYR A 274 20.99 -10.83 0.54
CA TYR A 274 22.12 -9.96 0.22
C TYR A 274 21.59 -8.65 -0.36
N LEU A 275 21.66 -7.58 0.43
CA LEU A 275 21.20 -6.25 0.01
C LEU A 275 22.33 -5.48 -0.67
N TRP A 276 22.05 -5.01 -1.89
CA TRP A 276 22.86 -4.06 -2.64
C TRP A 276 24.35 -4.44 -2.73
N PRO A 277 24.68 -5.67 -3.16
CA PRO A 277 26.08 -6.07 -3.35
C PRO A 277 26.76 -5.15 -4.36
N THR A 278 28.02 -4.86 -4.09
CA THR A 278 28.91 -4.02 -4.93
C THR A 278 29.82 -4.86 -5.82
N SER A 279 30.12 -6.09 -5.39
CA SER A 279 30.98 -7.04 -6.11
C SER A 279 30.37 -8.43 -6.18
N ASP A 280 30.86 -9.28 -7.08
CA ASP A 280 30.48 -10.70 -7.13
C ASP A 280 31.05 -11.54 -5.98
N ALA A 281 32.02 -11.03 -5.22
CA ALA A 281 32.54 -11.67 -4.01
C ALA A 281 31.63 -11.47 -2.80
N ASP A 282 30.77 -10.44 -2.81
CA ASP A 282 29.84 -10.10 -1.71
C ASP A 282 28.75 -11.19 -1.53
N VAL A 283 28.51 -12.00 -2.57
CA VAL A 283 27.55 -13.10 -2.59
C VAL A 283 28.29 -14.45 -2.66
N PRO A 284 28.36 -15.24 -1.57
CA PRO A 284 29.07 -16.52 -1.52
C PRO A 284 28.64 -17.50 -2.60
N ASP A 285 29.55 -18.39 -3.00
CA ASP A 285 29.23 -19.52 -3.90
C ASP A 285 29.06 -20.80 -3.08
N ASN A 286 27.80 -21.08 -2.68
CA ASN A 286 27.41 -22.27 -1.92
C ASN A 286 25.99 -22.74 -2.32
N LYS A 287 25.59 -23.95 -1.87
CA LYS A 287 24.31 -24.60 -2.25
C LYS A 287 23.04 -23.97 -1.65
N LYS A 288 23.13 -22.98 -0.76
CA LYS A 288 21.94 -22.31 -0.18
C LYS A 288 21.28 -21.34 -1.15
N LEU A 289 19.96 -21.22 -1.12
CA LEU A 289 19.22 -20.21 -1.90
C LEU A 289 19.44 -18.79 -1.37
N LYS A 290 19.63 -17.83 -2.28
CA LYS A 290 20.03 -16.45 -1.98
C LYS A 290 19.11 -15.45 -2.65
N LEU A 291 18.57 -14.52 -1.87
CA LEU A 291 17.79 -13.39 -2.39
C LEU A 291 18.68 -12.15 -2.44
N ILE A 292 19.06 -11.75 -3.65
CA ILE A 292 19.94 -10.63 -3.94
C ILE A 292 19.08 -9.44 -4.32
N VAL A 293 18.91 -8.48 -3.42
CA VAL A 293 18.17 -7.23 -3.72
C VAL A 293 19.15 -6.26 -4.36
N LEU A 294 18.85 -5.78 -5.57
CA LEU A 294 19.73 -4.84 -6.28
C LEU A 294 19.51 -3.39 -5.83
N PRO A 295 20.51 -2.50 -5.95
CA PRO A 295 20.34 -1.06 -5.74
C PRO A 295 19.24 -0.50 -6.65
N LEU A 296 18.59 0.58 -6.23
CA LEU A 296 17.51 1.23 -7.02
C LEU A 296 18.02 1.77 -8.37
N GLU A 297 19.32 2.06 -8.45
CA GLU A 297 20.01 2.44 -9.69
C GLU A 297 20.00 1.30 -10.71
N LEU A 298 20.01 0.05 -10.28
CA LEU A 298 19.98 -1.14 -11.16
C LEU A 298 18.53 -1.59 -11.38
N ALA A 299 17.72 -0.73 -11.99
CA ALA A 299 16.31 -0.99 -12.24
C ALA A 299 16.05 -1.99 -13.39
N SER A 300 14.83 -2.52 -13.43
CA SER A 300 14.36 -3.47 -14.44
C SER A 300 14.32 -2.84 -15.85
N GLY A 301 14.58 -3.65 -16.87
CA GLY A 301 14.65 -3.22 -18.27
C GLY A 301 15.96 -2.54 -18.69
N GLU A 302 16.86 -2.20 -17.76
CA GLU A 302 18.13 -1.55 -18.10
C GLU A 302 19.26 -2.53 -18.46
N SER A 303 20.04 -2.19 -19.49
CA SER A 303 21.17 -3.00 -19.96
C SER A 303 22.31 -3.11 -18.93
N LYS A 304 22.48 -2.11 -18.06
CA LYS A 304 23.48 -2.12 -16.97
C LYS A 304 23.10 -3.14 -15.89
N THR A 305 21.82 -3.26 -15.56
CA THR A 305 21.25 -4.26 -14.64
C THR A 305 21.47 -5.67 -15.16
N GLN A 306 21.15 -5.91 -16.44
CA GLN A 306 21.38 -7.20 -17.10
C GLN A 306 22.86 -7.61 -17.06
N ARG A 307 23.79 -6.69 -17.39
CA ARG A 307 25.24 -6.95 -17.29
C ARG A 307 25.70 -7.24 -15.87
N PHE A 308 25.16 -6.55 -14.86
CA PHE A 308 25.49 -6.79 -13.46
C PHE A 308 25.04 -8.18 -13.00
N ILE A 309 23.80 -8.57 -13.31
CA ILE A 309 23.24 -9.91 -13.03
C ILE A 309 24.05 -11.00 -13.74
N GLN A 310 24.41 -10.79 -15.02
CA GLN A 310 25.27 -11.72 -15.77
C GLN A 310 26.67 -11.87 -15.15
N ASN A 311 27.26 -10.80 -14.62
CA ASN A 311 28.55 -10.86 -13.94
C ASN A 311 28.44 -11.65 -12.63
N LEU A 312 27.49 -11.30 -11.75
CA LEU A 312 27.26 -12.02 -10.49
C LEU A 312 26.91 -13.50 -10.71
N SER A 313 26.13 -13.82 -11.75
CA SER A 313 25.72 -15.21 -12.04
C SER A 313 26.84 -16.08 -12.59
N ASN A 314 27.90 -15.50 -13.16
CA ASN A 314 28.99 -16.25 -13.80
C ASN A 314 30.32 -16.20 -13.05
N LYS A 315 30.54 -15.22 -12.16
CA LYS A 315 31.78 -15.05 -11.42
C LYS A 315 31.59 -15.13 -9.90
N TYR A 316 32.66 -15.55 -9.24
CA TYR A 316 32.83 -15.46 -7.80
C TYR A 316 34.32 -15.22 -7.50
N ALA A 317 34.67 -13.96 -7.22
CA ALA A 317 36.03 -13.46 -7.12
C ALA A 317 36.88 -13.83 -8.35
N THR A 318 37.87 -14.71 -8.18
CA THR A 318 38.75 -15.18 -9.26
C THR A 318 38.26 -16.44 -9.98
N LYS A 319 37.11 -16.99 -9.58
CA LYS A 319 36.57 -18.26 -10.09
C LYS A 319 35.30 -18.05 -10.92
N ILE A 320 35.00 -19.05 -11.75
CA ILE A 320 33.67 -19.21 -12.35
C ILE A 320 32.72 -19.66 -11.24
N ARG A 321 31.53 -19.07 -11.15
CA ARG A 321 30.51 -19.44 -10.17
C ARG A 321 29.91 -20.81 -10.51
N THR A 322 29.85 -21.70 -9.52
CA THR A 322 29.31 -23.05 -9.64
C THR A 322 27.79 -23.07 -9.42
N TYR A 323 27.32 -22.53 -8.29
CA TYR A 323 25.94 -22.73 -7.83
C TYR A 323 24.96 -21.68 -8.40
N LYS A 324 24.91 -21.58 -9.73
CA LYS A 324 24.18 -20.52 -10.45
C LYS A 324 22.67 -20.56 -10.24
N ASN A 325 22.10 -21.75 -10.02
CA ASN A 325 20.66 -21.92 -9.77
C ASN A 325 20.27 -21.56 -8.32
N THR A 326 21.20 -21.10 -7.48
CA THR A 326 20.89 -20.62 -6.12
C THR A 326 20.61 -19.12 -6.03
N LEU A 327 20.76 -18.37 -7.13
CA LEU A 327 20.70 -16.91 -7.14
C LEU A 327 19.34 -16.40 -7.65
N ILE A 328 18.62 -15.69 -6.78
CA ILE A 328 17.37 -15.00 -7.09
C ILE A 328 17.63 -13.50 -6.97
N PHE A 329 17.49 -12.75 -8.05
CA PHE A 329 17.72 -11.30 -8.07
C PHE A 329 16.38 -10.56 -7.96
N LEU A 330 16.24 -9.68 -6.97
CA LEU A 330 15.09 -8.81 -6.81
C LEU A 330 15.42 -7.39 -7.25
N VAL A 331 14.61 -6.87 -8.17
CA VAL A 331 14.92 -5.69 -8.98
C VAL A 331 13.76 -4.69 -8.92
N ALA A 332 14.11 -3.41 -8.79
CA ALA A 332 13.15 -2.31 -8.74
C ALA A 332 12.53 -2.00 -10.10
N ASP A 333 11.28 -1.53 -10.11
CA ASP A 333 10.69 -0.83 -11.25
C ASP A 333 11.20 0.62 -11.27
N SER A 334 11.79 1.05 -12.39
CA SER A 334 12.29 2.42 -12.56
C SER A 334 11.17 3.47 -12.49
N LYS A 335 9.93 3.12 -12.84
CA LYS A 335 8.78 4.05 -12.84
C LYS A 335 8.31 4.41 -11.43
N GLU A 336 8.57 3.55 -10.45
CA GLU A 336 8.18 3.77 -9.05
C GLU A 336 9.29 4.51 -8.25
N TYR A 337 10.48 4.69 -8.84
CA TYR A 337 11.67 5.14 -8.11
C TYR A 337 11.51 6.57 -7.56
N ASP A 338 11.14 7.53 -8.41
CA ASP A 338 10.96 8.93 -8.00
C ASP A 338 9.83 9.08 -6.97
N ALA A 339 8.77 8.29 -7.10
CA ALA A 339 7.66 8.26 -6.15
C ALA A 339 8.11 7.71 -4.79
N LEU A 340 8.89 6.62 -4.75
CA LEU A 340 9.45 6.09 -3.52
C LEU A 340 10.39 7.11 -2.86
N LYS A 341 11.33 7.69 -3.60
CA LYS A 341 12.25 8.73 -3.11
C LYS A 341 11.51 9.94 -2.54
N PHE A 342 10.50 10.45 -3.24
CA PHE A 342 9.69 11.57 -2.78
C PHE A 342 8.98 11.26 -1.45
N ASN A 343 8.34 10.09 -1.34
CA ASN A 343 7.65 9.69 -0.11
C ASN A 343 8.62 9.50 1.06
N THR A 344 9.80 8.91 0.83
CA THR A 344 10.84 8.79 1.87
C THR A 344 11.40 10.16 2.26
N ARG A 345 11.65 11.07 1.31
CA ARG A 345 12.10 12.45 1.59
C ARG A 345 11.08 13.20 2.47
N ARG A 346 9.80 13.13 2.12
CA ARG A 346 8.70 13.70 2.90
C ARG A 346 8.64 13.07 4.30
N LEU A 347 8.76 11.74 4.44
CA LEU A 347 8.78 11.06 5.74
C LEU A 347 9.94 11.55 6.63
N LEU A 348 11.15 11.66 6.08
CA LEU A 348 12.33 12.16 6.80
C LEU A 348 12.19 13.63 7.20
N ALA A 349 11.60 14.46 6.34
CA ALA A 349 11.29 15.86 6.63
C ALA A 349 10.29 15.99 7.80
N LEU A 350 9.17 15.24 7.77
CA LEU A 350 8.18 15.23 8.87
C LEU A 350 8.79 14.71 10.17
N LYS A 351 9.61 13.65 10.10
CA LYS A 351 10.36 13.11 11.25
C LYS A 351 11.28 14.17 11.86
N SER A 352 12.06 14.86 11.03
CA SER A 352 12.98 15.92 11.48
C SER A 352 12.25 17.07 12.17
N ILE A 353 11.07 17.47 11.67
CA ILE A 353 10.24 18.50 12.33
C ILE A 353 9.72 18.00 13.67
N LYS A 354 9.21 16.77 13.73
CA LYS A 354 8.69 16.16 14.97
C LYS A 354 9.76 16.03 16.07
N GLU A 355 11.01 15.79 15.69
CA GLU A 355 12.16 15.70 16.60
C GLU A 355 12.73 17.08 17.00
N ASP A 356 12.46 18.14 16.22
CA ASP A 356 12.88 19.52 16.48
C ASP A 356 11.94 20.23 17.47
N ARG A 357 12.32 20.19 18.75
CA ARG A 357 11.54 20.77 19.86
C ARG A 357 11.27 22.27 19.72
N GLU A 358 12.17 23.04 19.11
CA GLU A 358 11.95 24.49 18.98
C GLU A 358 10.98 24.79 17.83
N LYS A 359 11.08 24.08 16.70
CA LYS A 359 10.07 24.17 15.63
C LYS A 359 8.70 23.69 16.10
N MET A 360 8.62 22.59 16.84
CA MET A 360 7.35 22.09 17.39
C MET A 360 6.65 23.10 18.32
N LYS A 361 7.37 23.97 19.04
CA LYS A 361 6.75 25.06 19.83
C LYS A 361 6.10 26.14 18.97
N THR A 362 6.54 26.32 17.73
CA THR A 362 6.00 27.36 16.82
C THR A 362 4.74 26.93 16.07
N LEU A 363 4.39 25.63 16.12
CA LEU A 363 3.21 25.07 15.47
C LEU A 363 1.97 25.13 16.38
N THR A 364 0.80 25.30 15.77
CA THR A 364 -0.50 25.17 16.45
C THR A 364 -0.77 23.70 16.84
N GLU A 365 -1.73 23.43 17.74
CA GLU A 365 -2.14 22.05 18.03
C GLU A 365 -2.79 21.37 16.81
N GLU A 366 -3.49 22.13 15.97
CA GLU A 366 -4.06 21.64 14.69
C GLU A 366 -2.95 21.22 13.71
N ASP A 367 -1.88 22.02 13.58
CA ASP A 367 -0.70 21.67 12.79
C ASP A 367 0.06 20.46 13.34
N LYS A 368 0.22 20.36 14.66
CA LYS A 368 0.87 19.20 15.31
C LYS A 368 0.10 17.92 15.03
N ASN A 369 -1.23 17.95 15.10
CA ASN A 369 -2.07 16.80 14.77
C ASN A 369 -1.94 16.42 13.29
N ARG A 370 -2.03 17.38 12.37
CA ARG A 370 -1.85 17.15 10.91
C ARG A 370 -0.47 16.58 10.57
N LEU A 371 0.59 17.08 11.22
CA LEU A 371 1.96 16.55 11.12
C LEU A 371 2.04 15.10 11.62
N ASP A 372 1.46 14.81 12.77
CA ASP A 372 1.49 13.48 13.41
C ASP A 372 0.69 12.42 12.65
N GLU A 373 -0.46 12.78 12.10
CA GLU A 373 -1.28 11.92 11.23
C GLU A 373 -0.51 11.58 9.95
N LYS A 374 -0.04 12.58 9.19
CA LYS A 374 0.68 12.32 7.95
C LYS A 374 1.99 11.56 8.16
N PHE A 375 2.68 11.81 9.28
CA PHE A 375 3.87 11.04 9.65
C PHE A 375 3.54 9.55 9.85
N LYS A 376 2.47 9.22 10.59
CA LYS A 376 2.02 7.83 10.79
C LYS A 376 1.59 7.16 9.48
N ASP A 377 0.86 7.88 8.64
CA ASP A 377 0.39 7.37 7.34
C ASP A 377 1.56 7.05 6.41
N LEU A 378 2.55 7.94 6.31
CA LEU A 378 3.75 7.70 5.49
C LEU A 378 4.66 6.63 6.10
N ASP A 379 4.84 6.60 7.43
CA ASP A 379 5.68 5.60 8.10
C ASP A 379 5.15 4.18 7.93
N SER A 380 3.83 4.00 8.09
CA SER A 380 3.15 2.73 7.92
C SER A 380 3.03 2.31 6.45
N GLY A 381 2.78 3.27 5.55
CA GLY A 381 2.69 3.05 4.10
C GLY A 381 4.04 2.82 3.40
N LEU A 382 5.17 3.23 3.99
CA LEU A 382 6.48 3.15 3.32
C LEU A 382 6.88 1.71 2.96
N TRP A 383 6.60 0.73 3.83
CA TRP A 383 6.92 -0.67 3.51
C TRP A 383 6.21 -1.12 2.23
N PHE A 384 4.89 -0.88 2.14
CA PHE A 384 4.08 -1.21 0.97
C PHE A 384 4.63 -0.55 -0.31
N ARG A 385 5.09 0.70 -0.25
CA ARG A 385 5.74 1.38 -1.39
C ARG A 385 7.05 0.70 -1.79
N ILE A 386 7.89 0.33 -0.84
CA ILE A 386 9.16 -0.38 -1.10
C ILE A 386 8.90 -1.72 -1.80
N ILE A 387 7.97 -2.55 -1.30
CA ILE A 387 7.66 -3.84 -1.96
C ILE A 387 6.86 -3.69 -3.26
N SER A 388 6.14 -2.59 -3.47
CA SER A 388 5.54 -2.27 -4.77
C SER A 388 6.57 -1.84 -5.81
N THR A 389 7.68 -1.23 -5.37
CA THR A 389 8.84 -0.86 -6.20
C THR A 389 9.68 -2.09 -6.53
N TYR A 390 10.05 -2.89 -5.53
CA TYR A 390 10.79 -4.15 -5.69
C TYR A 390 9.86 -5.30 -6.09
N ARG A 391 9.45 -5.31 -7.38
CA ARG A 391 8.49 -6.27 -7.93
C ARG A 391 9.02 -7.20 -9.02
N TYR A 392 10.22 -6.98 -9.56
CA TYR A 392 10.78 -7.85 -10.60
C TYR A 392 11.72 -8.89 -10.00
N LEU A 393 11.48 -10.16 -10.32
CA LEU A 393 12.43 -11.24 -10.04
C LEU A 393 13.18 -11.60 -11.31
N MET A 394 14.47 -11.85 -11.19
CA MET A 394 15.31 -12.35 -12.28
C MET A 394 16.13 -13.55 -11.80
N LYS A 395 16.26 -14.57 -12.64
CA LYS A 395 17.17 -15.72 -12.43
C LYS A 395 17.87 -16.08 -13.74
N SER A 396 18.98 -16.81 -13.64
CA SER A 396 19.56 -17.47 -14.82
C SER A 396 18.63 -18.58 -15.34
N SER A 397 18.69 -18.86 -16.63
CA SER A 397 18.00 -19.94 -17.36
C SER A 397 18.84 -20.38 -18.55
N GLU A 398 18.41 -21.40 -19.33
CA GLU A 398 19.11 -21.82 -20.55
C GLU A 398 19.19 -20.69 -21.59
N ASP A 399 18.07 -19.98 -21.80
CA ASP A 399 17.97 -18.86 -22.76
C ASP A 399 18.51 -17.51 -22.25
N GLY A 400 19.26 -17.51 -21.14
CA GLY A 400 19.84 -16.30 -20.54
C GLY A 400 19.22 -15.92 -19.20
N ILE A 401 18.59 -14.73 -19.09
CA ILE A 401 17.98 -14.25 -17.84
C ILE A 401 16.45 -14.28 -17.96
N LYS A 402 15.82 -15.16 -17.20
CA LYS A 402 14.36 -15.21 -17.06
C LYS A 402 13.91 -14.13 -16.08
N THR A 403 12.93 -13.33 -16.49
CA THR A 403 12.37 -12.22 -15.70
C THR A 403 10.89 -12.48 -15.39
N PHE A 404 10.48 -12.20 -14.16
CA PHE A 404 9.10 -12.28 -13.69
C PHE A 404 8.68 -10.95 -13.06
N ASN A 405 7.38 -10.67 -13.08
CA ASN A 405 6.79 -9.53 -12.38
C ASN A 405 5.83 -10.06 -11.30
N MET A 406 6.14 -9.82 -10.03
CA MET A 406 5.32 -10.18 -8.87
C MET A 406 4.09 -9.27 -8.67
N GLY A 407 3.88 -8.30 -9.57
CA GLY A 407 2.79 -7.34 -9.50
C GLY A 407 2.87 -6.41 -8.29
N ILE A 408 1.73 -5.82 -7.95
CA ILE A 408 1.54 -5.01 -6.75
C ILE A 408 1.03 -5.95 -5.64
N PRO A 409 1.59 -5.91 -4.42
CA PRO A 409 1.12 -6.74 -3.31
C PRO A 409 -0.28 -6.35 -2.86
N THR A 410 -1.01 -7.29 -2.24
CA THR A 410 -2.31 -6.98 -1.61
C THR A 410 -2.09 -6.21 -0.30
N ILE A 411 -3.09 -5.43 0.12
CA ILE A 411 -2.96 -4.50 1.26
C ILE A 411 -2.95 -5.24 2.62
N GLU A 412 -3.57 -6.42 2.69
CA GLU A 412 -3.71 -7.21 3.93
C GLU A 412 -2.43 -8.00 4.26
N GLU A 413 -1.57 -8.23 3.27
CA GLU A 413 -0.37 -9.05 3.37
C GLU A 413 0.82 -8.31 4.00
N ARG A 414 0.88 -8.33 5.34
CA ARG A 414 2.09 -7.94 6.11
C ARG A 414 3.22 -8.98 6.02
N GLN A 415 3.56 -9.44 4.82
CA GLN A 415 4.65 -10.40 4.63
C GLN A 415 6.04 -9.74 4.71
N THR A 416 7.04 -10.58 4.97
CA THR A 416 8.45 -10.26 4.72
C THR A 416 8.80 -10.38 3.24
N LEU A 417 9.91 -9.78 2.84
CA LEU A 417 10.40 -9.80 1.46
C LEU A 417 10.62 -11.22 0.94
N THR A 418 11.34 -12.05 1.71
CA THR A 418 11.65 -13.43 1.34
C THR A 418 10.40 -14.29 1.27
N ARG A 419 9.41 -14.06 2.14
CA ARG A 419 8.17 -14.83 2.15
C ARG A 419 7.36 -14.59 0.86
N ARG A 420 7.17 -13.33 0.47
CA ARG A 420 6.49 -12.97 -0.78
C ARG A 420 7.19 -13.57 -2.01
N VAL A 421 8.52 -13.51 -2.04
CA VAL A 421 9.31 -14.10 -3.14
C VAL A 421 9.18 -15.63 -3.17
N LYS A 422 9.14 -16.29 -2.01
CA LYS A 422 8.97 -17.75 -1.91
C LYS A 422 7.59 -18.21 -2.36
N GLU A 423 6.53 -17.52 -1.95
CA GLU A 423 5.17 -17.81 -2.39
C GLU A 423 5.07 -17.66 -3.92
N PHE A 424 5.51 -16.52 -4.46
CA PHE A 424 5.51 -16.29 -5.91
C PHE A 424 6.31 -17.36 -6.68
N LEU A 425 7.52 -17.73 -6.23
CA LEU A 425 8.33 -18.74 -6.93
C LEU A 425 7.75 -20.16 -6.84
N ARG A 426 7.00 -20.49 -5.77
CA ARG A 426 6.23 -21.74 -5.69
C ARG A 426 5.08 -21.74 -6.69
N ASP A 427 4.33 -20.63 -6.78
CA ASP A 427 3.19 -20.48 -7.69
C ASP A 427 3.59 -20.43 -9.17
N GLN A 428 4.89 -20.29 -9.47
CA GLN A 428 5.46 -20.38 -10.82
C GLN A 428 6.19 -21.70 -11.10
N ASP A 429 6.11 -22.70 -10.20
CA ASP A 429 6.87 -23.97 -10.24
C ASP A 429 8.40 -23.80 -10.36
N GLU A 430 8.93 -22.62 -10.02
CA GLU A 430 10.37 -22.31 -10.03
C GLU A 430 11.06 -22.72 -8.74
N LEU A 431 10.32 -22.83 -7.63
CA LEU A 431 10.78 -23.26 -6.33
C LEU A 431 9.89 -24.40 -5.79
N LEU A 432 10.42 -25.61 -5.79
CA LEU A 432 9.67 -26.82 -5.46
C LEU A 432 9.84 -27.24 -4.00
N SER A 433 8.72 -27.31 -3.29
CA SER A 433 8.59 -27.96 -1.97
C SER A 433 8.42 -29.48 -2.07
N LYS A 434 8.09 -29.99 -3.26
CA LYS A 434 7.95 -31.41 -3.60
C LYS A 434 8.34 -31.61 -5.07
N LEU A 435 9.04 -32.71 -5.37
CA LEU A 435 9.39 -33.09 -6.73
C LEU A 435 8.80 -34.48 -7.02
N ALA A 436 8.30 -34.70 -8.23
CA ALA A 436 7.80 -36.02 -8.64
C ALA A 436 8.99 -36.93 -9.02
N PRO A 437 9.03 -38.20 -8.55
CA PRO A 437 10.17 -39.10 -8.84
C PRO A 437 10.47 -39.31 -10.33
N LYS A 438 9.45 -39.30 -11.20
CA LYS A 438 9.65 -39.39 -12.66
C LYS A 438 10.42 -38.19 -13.22
N VAL A 439 10.10 -36.99 -12.75
CA VAL A 439 10.77 -35.74 -13.18
C VAL A 439 12.25 -35.73 -12.77
N LEU A 440 12.59 -36.35 -11.63
CA LEU A 440 13.98 -36.54 -11.21
C LEU A 440 14.77 -37.38 -12.22
N LEU A 441 14.23 -38.52 -12.67
CA LEU A 441 14.84 -39.37 -13.70
C LEU A 441 14.91 -38.69 -15.08
N GLU A 442 13.89 -37.93 -15.46
CA GLU A 442 13.78 -37.31 -16.79
C GLU A 442 14.67 -36.07 -16.94
N LYS A 443 14.83 -35.27 -15.87
CA LYS A 443 15.55 -33.99 -15.94
C LYS A 443 16.96 -34.01 -15.33
N ALA A 444 17.24 -34.84 -14.32
CA ALA A 444 18.50 -34.77 -13.56
C ALA A 444 19.48 -35.93 -13.84
N ILE A 445 19.03 -37.00 -14.50
CA ILE A 445 19.84 -38.18 -14.85
C ILE A 445 19.81 -38.36 -16.37
N ALA A 446 20.96 -38.28 -17.04
CA ALA A 446 21.01 -38.39 -18.51
C ALA A 446 20.54 -39.78 -18.98
N LYS A 447 19.99 -39.90 -20.20
CA LYS A 447 19.34 -41.15 -20.67
C LYS A 447 20.29 -42.36 -20.70
N ASP A 448 21.55 -42.10 -20.95
CA ASP A 448 22.71 -42.99 -20.96
C ASP A 448 23.38 -43.15 -19.57
N GLU A 449 23.04 -42.30 -18.61
CA GLU A 449 23.54 -42.37 -17.23
C GLU A 449 22.77 -43.47 -16.47
N GLU A 450 23.48 -44.57 -16.18
CA GLU A 450 22.95 -45.75 -15.47
C GLU A 450 22.71 -45.52 -13.97
N LYS A 451 23.56 -44.69 -13.36
CA LYS A 451 23.60 -44.41 -11.93
C LYS A 451 24.10 -42.99 -11.64
N LYS A 452 23.63 -42.38 -10.55
CA LYS A 452 24.08 -41.07 -10.08
C LYS A 452 24.08 -40.99 -8.56
N SER A 453 25.03 -40.30 -7.93
CA SER A 453 25.03 -40.15 -6.47
C SER A 453 24.01 -39.09 -6.01
N PHE A 454 23.64 -39.16 -4.73
CA PHE A 454 22.85 -38.11 -4.09
C PHE A 454 23.57 -36.76 -4.15
N ALA A 455 24.88 -36.74 -3.86
CA ALA A 455 25.69 -35.53 -3.93
C ALA A 455 25.69 -34.88 -5.32
N ASP A 456 25.86 -35.68 -6.39
CA ASP A 456 25.85 -35.19 -7.78
C ASP A 456 24.48 -34.63 -8.17
N LEU A 457 23.38 -35.26 -7.72
CA LEU A 457 22.03 -34.74 -7.94
C LEU A 457 21.81 -33.41 -7.22
N TRP A 458 22.19 -33.32 -5.94
CA TRP A 458 22.05 -32.08 -5.17
C TRP A 458 22.91 -30.95 -5.74
N GLU A 459 24.11 -31.28 -6.21
CA GLU A 459 25.00 -30.36 -6.93
C GLU A 459 24.40 -29.90 -8.26
N ALA A 460 23.80 -30.81 -9.05
CA ALA A 460 23.12 -30.47 -10.29
C ALA A 460 21.96 -29.48 -10.08
N PHE A 461 21.08 -29.74 -9.10
CA PHE A 461 19.97 -28.82 -8.78
C PHE A 461 20.44 -27.43 -8.34
N ALA A 462 21.55 -27.33 -7.59
CA ALA A 462 22.12 -26.05 -7.19
C ALA A 462 22.88 -25.32 -8.33
N SER A 463 23.39 -26.06 -9.32
CA SER A 463 24.30 -25.53 -10.34
C SER A 463 23.63 -25.20 -11.67
N TYR A 464 22.69 -26.02 -12.15
CA TYR A 464 22.12 -25.90 -13.49
C TYR A 464 20.83 -25.06 -13.50
N PRO A 465 20.81 -23.87 -14.15
CA PRO A 465 19.62 -23.00 -14.16
C PRO A 465 18.42 -23.53 -14.97
N SER A 466 18.60 -24.66 -15.68
CA SER A 466 17.56 -25.41 -16.37
C SER A 466 16.67 -26.25 -15.44
N LEU A 467 17.17 -26.54 -14.23
CA LEU A 467 16.44 -27.25 -13.20
C LEU A 467 15.64 -26.28 -12.31
N PRO A 468 14.47 -26.69 -11.79
CA PRO A 468 13.79 -25.91 -10.76
C PRO A 468 14.64 -25.84 -9.50
N MET A 469 14.49 -24.78 -8.71
CA MET A 469 15.10 -24.71 -7.38
C MET A 469 14.35 -25.65 -6.44
N LEU A 470 15.06 -26.28 -5.51
CA LEU A 470 14.45 -27.04 -4.41
C LEU A 470 14.58 -26.21 -3.12
N GLU A 471 13.55 -26.20 -2.28
CA GLU A 471 13.57 -25.41 -1.04
C GLU A 471 14.67 -25.83 -0.08
N ASP A 472 14.89 -27.13 0.03
CA ASP A 472 15.92 -27.73 0.85
C ASP A 472 16.26 -29.15 0.35
N GLU A 473 17.33 -29.71 0.91
CA GLU A 473 17.85 -31.03 0.59
C GLU A 473 16.85 -32.17 0.87
N ASN A 474 15.93 -32.00 1.83
CA ASN A 474 14.92 -33.01 2.15
C ASN A 474 13.89 -33.15 1.03
N VAL A 475 13.65 -32.11 0.21
CA VAL A 475 12.79 -32.24 -0.98
C VAL A 475 13.35 -33.35 -1.89
N LEU A 476 14.67 -33.35 -2.13
CA LEU A 476 15.33 -34.38 -2.92
C LEU A 476 15.34 -35.74 -2.21
N LYS A 477 15.69 -35.79 -0.91
CA LYS A 477 15.69 -37.04 -0.13
C LYS A 477 14.30 -37.71 -0.12
N ASN A 478 13.25 -36.95 0.17
CA ASN A 478 11.87 -37.46 0.19
C ASN A 478 11.42 -37.95 -1.19
N THR A 479 11.79 -37.23 -2.26
CA THR A 479 11.52 -37.65 -3.65
C THR A 479 12.20 -38.98 -3.97
N ILE A 480 13.44 -39.19 -3.51
CA ILE A 480 14.17 -40.45 -3.70
C ILE A 480 13.50 -41.59 -2.90
N LYS A 481 13.18 -41.37 -1.62
CA LYS A 481 12.47 -42.37 -0.79
C LYS A 481 11.15 -42.80 -1.41
N GLN A 482 10.37 -41.84 -1.93
CA GLN A 482 9.11 -42.11 -2.64
C GLN A 482 9.31 -42.85 -3.97
N GLY A 483 10.31 -42.46 -4.77
CA GLY A 483 10.61 -43.12 -6.05
C GLY A 483 11.03 -44.58 -5.90
N VAL A 484 11.83 -44.88 -4.88
CA VAL A 484 12.23 -46.26 -4.54
C VAL A 484 11.04 -47.10 -4.10
N GLN A 485 10.18 -46.55 -3.23
CA GLN A 485 8.97 -47.23 -2.76
C GLN A 485 7.98 -47.51 -3.91
N ASN A 486 7.86 -46.57 -4.85
CA ASN A 486 6.97 -46.68 -6.01
C ASN A 486 7.54 -47.55 -7.15
N GLY A 487 8.83 -47.93 -7.11
CA GLY A 487 9.48 -48.72 -8.15
C GLY A 487 9.88 -47.93 -9.40
N GLU A 488 9.97 -46.60 -9.32
CA GLU A 488 10.42 -45.75 -10.44
C GLU A 488 11.93 -45.92 -10.70
N PHE A 489 12.71 -46.08 -9.62
CA PHE A 489 14.16 -46.33 -9.64
C PHE A 489 14.60 -47.09 -8.39
N GLY A 490 15.82 -47.63 -8.41
CA GLY A 490 16.46 -48.22 -7.23
C GLY A 490 17.37 -47.25 -6.49
N LEU A 491 17.71 -47.57 -5.25
CA LEU A 491 18.70 -46.86 -4.44
C LEU A 491 19.70 -47.85 -3.85
N ILE A 492 20.98 -47.52 -3.91
CA ILE A 492 22.07 -48.31 -3.34
C ILE A 492 22.70 -47.50 -2.19
N ILE A 493 22.73 -48.08 -1.00
CA ILE A 493 23.39 -47.51 0.19
C ILE A 493 24.40 -48.54 0.70
N GLY A 494 25.69 -48.25 0.56
CA GLY A 494 26.76 -49.24 0.74
C GLY A 494 26.55 -50.46 -0.16
N GLU A 495 26.41 -51.65 0.43
CA GLU A 495 26.13 -52.91 -0.29
C GLU A 495 24.64 -53.22 -0.47
N LYS A 496 23.73 -52.47 0.18
CA LYS A 496 22.28 -52.75 0.14
C LYS A 496 21.64 -52.11 -1.08
N VAL A 497 20.86 -52.90 -1.83
CA VAL A 497 20.00 -52.41 -2.93
C VAL A 497 18.55 -52.37 -2.46
N ARG A 498 17.92 -51.20 -2.55
CA ARG A 498 16.52 -50.94 -2.21
C ARG A 498 15.70 -50.73 -3.50
N TYR A 499 14.59 -51.45 -3.63
CA TYR A 499 13.65 -51.31 -4.75
C TYR A 499 12.28 -51.88 -4.38
N MET A 500 11.22 -51.09 -4.61
CA MET A 500 9.83 -51.37 -4.20
C MET A 500 9.69 -51.68 -2.70
N GLU A 501 10.40 -50.93 -1.87
CA GLU A 501 10.42 -51.07 -0.41
C GLU A 501 10.63 -49.71 0.27
N PRO A 502 10.14 -49.50 1.52
CA PRO A 502 10.32 -48.24 2.23
C PRO A 502 11.78 -48.03 2.65
N VAL A 503 12.34 -46.87 2.32
CA VAL A 503 13.69 -46.46 2.73
C VAL A 503 13.61 -45.76 4.09
N LEU A 504 13.85 -46.52 5.16
CA LEU A 504 13.85 -46.04 6.55
C LEU A 504 15.19 -45.40 6.97
N GLU A 505 16.27 -45.77 6.31
CA GLU A 505 17.61 -45.22 6.50
C GLU A 505 17.66 -43.75 6.00
N ASP A 506 18.55 -42.91 6.54
CA ASP A 506 18.79 -41.59 5.95
C ASP A 506 19.64 -41.72 4.67
N ILE A 507 19.45 -40.80 3.74
CA ILE A 507 20.17 -40.79 2.47
C ILE A 507 21.46 -40.00 2.64
N THR A 508 22.58 -40.70 2.55
CA THR A 508 23.93 -40.16 2.57
C THR A 508 24.38 -39.71 1.18
N ASP A 509 25.39 -38.85 1.13
CA ASP A 509 25.94 -38.27 -0.12
C ASP A 509 26.40 -39.31 -1.15
N ASP A 510 26.91 -40.46 -0.68
CA ASP A 510 27.40 -41.57 -1.50
C ASP A 510 26.30 -42.48 -2.06
N ALA A 511 25.05 -42.33 -1.60
CA ALA A 511 23.94 -43.17 -2.02
C ALA A 511 23.67 -43.05 -3.52
N GLN A 512 23.62 -44.18 -4.24
CA GLN A 512 23.52 -44.22 -5.70
C GLN A 512 22.08 -44.51 -6.15
N ILE A 513 21.47 -43.56 -6.85
CA ILE A 513 20.20 -43.72 -7.54
C ILE A 513 20.49 -44.46 -8.85
N VAL A 514 19.77 -45.55 -9.12
CA VAL A 514 19.99 -46.41 -10.31
C VAL A 514 18.69 -46.66 -11.06
N ARG A 515 18.76 -46.80 -12.39
CA ARG A 515 17.58 -47.13 -13.21
C ARG A 515 16.96 -48.47 -12.77
N LYS A 516 15.63 -48.60 -12.92
CA LYS A 516 14.84 -49.74 -12.40
C LYS A 516 15.35 -51.10 -12.90
N GLU A 517 15.85 -51.16 -14.14
CA GLU A 517 16.40 -52.35 -14.77
C GLU A 517 17.60 -52.89 -13.97
N ILE A 518 18.52 -51.98 -13.59
CA ILE A 518 19.73 -52.27 -12.82
C ILE A 518 19.39 -52.61 -11.36
N ALA A 519 18.36 -51.95 -10.80
CA ALA A 519 17.86 -52.23 -9.47
C ALA A 519 17.36 -53.67 -9.34
N ILE A 520 16.57 -54.12 -10.33
CA ILE A 520 16.05 -55.50 -10.42
C ILE A 520 17.21 -56.49 -10.59
N GLU A 521 18.10 -56.27 -11.57
CA GLU A 521 19.22 -57.19 -11.85
C GLU A 521 20.13 -57.40 -10.63
N LYS A 522 20.47 -56.34 -9.89
CA LYS A 522 21.27 -56.46 -8.67
C LYS A 522 20.52 -57.17 -7.55
N LYS A 523 19.23 -56.90 -7.36
CA LYS A 523 18.40 -57.54 -6.33
C LYS A 523 18.22 -59.04 -6.61
N GLU A 524 18.09 -59.44 -7.87
CA GLU A 524 18.08 -60.85 -8.29
C GLU A 524 19.43 -61.55 -8.08
N LYS A 525 20.55 -60.86 -8.35
CA LYS A 525 21.91 -61.39 -8.10
C LYS A 525 22.20 -61.59 -6.61
N MET A 526 21.71 -60.70 -5.74
CA MET A 526 21.84 -60.87 -4.28
C MET A 526 20.94 -61.97 -3.70
N GLY A 527 19.89 -62.39 -4.42
CA GLY A 527 18.95 -63.42 -3.98
C GLY A 527 19.39 -64.88 -4.19
N LYS A 528 20.61 -65.16 -4.66
CA LYS A 528 21.07 -66.52 -5.04
C LYS A 528 22.34 -66.97 -4.30
N ILE A 529 22.21 -67.31 -3.01
CA ILE A 529 23.19 -68.12 -2.24
C ILE A 529 22.38 -69.15 -1.40
N PRO A 530 22.81 -70.42 -1.24
CA PRO A 530 21.88 -71.52 -0.91
C PRO A 530 21.68 -71.83 0.60
N GLU A 531 20.48 -72.28 0.96
CA GLU A 531 20.10 -72.80 2.27
C GLU A 531 20.47 -74.29 2.48
N VAL A 532 20.81 -74.67 3.71
CA VAL A 532 20.64 -76.02 4.28
C VAL A 532 20.41 -75.91 5.81
N PRO A 533 19.84 -76.90 6.52
CA PRO A 533 18.43 -76.79 6.92
C PRO A 533 18.18 -77.01 8.43
N THR A 534 16.94 -76.88 8.90
CA THR A 534 16.48 -77.66 10.07
C THR A 534 14.97 -77.91 10.07
N ARG A 535 14.55 -78.99 10.75
CA ARG A 535 13.23 -79.63 10.65
C ARG A 535 12.24 -79.16 11.75
N PRO A 536 10.93 -79.47 11.62
CA PRO A 536 9.85 -78.78 12.35
C PRO A 536 9.39 -79.48 13.64
N ILE A 537 8.69 -78.75 14.53
CA ILE A 537 7.88 -79.30 15.64
C ILE A 537 6.54 -78.51 15.79
N THR A 538 5.47 -79.23 16.12
CA THR A 538 4.06 -78.84 16.34
C THR A 538 3.71 -78.88 17.87
N ILE A 539 2.60 -78.43 18.47
CA ILE A 539 1.17 -78.19 18.09
C ILE A 539 0.66 -76.91 18.83
N GLU A 540 -0.61 -76.51 18.63
CA GLU A 540 -1.44 -75.72 19.56
C GLU A 540 -1.46 -76.34 21.01
N ARG A 541 -1.90 -75.71 22.11
CA ARG A 541 -3.22 -75.07 22.39
C ARG A 541 -3.21 -74.30 23.76
N PRO A 542 -4.34 -73.80 24.31
CA PRO A 542 -4.49 -72.38 24.70
C PRO A 542 -4.25 -72.05 26.19
N VAL A 543 -4.16 -70.75 26.50
CA VAL A 543 -4.15 -70.19 27.86
C VAL A 543 -5.41 -69.31 28.07
N PRO A 544 -6.12 -69.36 29.22
CA PRO A 544 -7.39 -68.65 29.40
C PRO A 544 -7.23 -67.12 29.49
N GLY A 545 -8.23 -66.36 29.01
CA GLY A 545 -8.32 -64.90 29.20
C GLY A 545 -8.45 -64.05 27.92
N MET A 546 -8.76 -64.64 26.78
CA MET A 546 -8.93 -63.93 25.51
C MET A 546 -10.40 -63.69 25.16
N ILE A 547 -10.70 -62.49 24.65
CA ILE A 547 -12.01 -62.09 24.11
C ILE A 547 -11.99 -62.32 22.59
N ASN A 548 -13.11 -62.76 22.02
CA ASN A 548 -13.19 -63.17 20.61
C ASN A 548 -13.84 -62.11 19.70
N ARG A 549 -14.68 -61.21 20.26
CA ARG A 549 -15.29 -60.11 19.50
C ARG A 549 -15.47 -58.85 20.35
N ILE A 550 -15.22 -57.71 19.72
CA ILE A 550 -15.53 -56.37 20.24
C ILE A 550 -16.19 -55.51 19.15
N LYS A 551 -17.15 -54.70 19.60
CA LYS A 551 -17.88 -53.69 18.80
C LYS A 551 -17.87 -52.38 19.58
N LEU A 552 -17.44 -51.30 18.92
CA LEU A 552 -17.40 -49.94 19.47
C LEU A 552 -17.98 -48.94 18.46
N VAL A 553 -18.78 -48.00 18.95
CA VAL A 553 -19.35 -46.87 18.20
C VAL A 553 -18.95 -45.58 18.91
N VAL A 554 -18.35 -44.64 18.18
CA VAL A 554 -17.69 -43.45 18.76
C VAL A 554 -18.04 -42.18 17.99
N ARG A 555 -18.25 -41.07 18.71
CA ARG A 555 -18.57 -39.75 18.12
C ARG A 555 -17.34 -38.84 18.14
N VAL A 556 -17.09 -38.11 17.04
CA VAL A 556 -15.93 -37.22 16.87
C VAL A 556 -16.37 -35.75 17.01
N PRO A 557 -15.65 -34.89 17.76
CA PRO A 557 -16.03 -33.49 17.94
C PRO A 557 -15.70 -32.60 16.73
N TRP A 558 -16.44 -31.48 16.62
CA TRP A 558 -16.55 -30.66 15.41
C TRP A 558 -15.27 -29.89 15.03
N ASP A 559 -14.40 -29.64 16.00
CA ASP A 559 -13.10 -28.98 15.85
C ASP A 559 -12.02 -29.88 15.21
N LYS A 560 -12.27 -31.20 15.13
CA LYS A 560 -11.41 -32.17 14.43
C LYS A 560 -11.88 -32.53 13.02
N LEU A 561 -12.97 -31.92 12.53
CA LEU A 561 -13.50 -32.20 11.19
C LEU A 561 -12.47 -31.95 10.07
N HIS A 562 -11.63 -30.93 10.20
CA HIS A 562 -10.71 -30.51 9.14
C HIS A 562 -9.71 -31.61 8.73
N ASP A 563 -9.15 -32.33 9.69
CA ASP A 563 -8.21 -33.43 9.41
C ASP A 563 -8.92 -34.64 8.79
N PHE A 564 -10.17 -34.90 9.19
CA PHE A 564 -11.00 -35.94 8.60
C PHE A 564 -11.41 -35.60 7.15
N VAL A 565 -11.84 -34.36 6.91
CA VAL A 565 -12.19 -33.85 5.57
C VAL A 565 -10.99 -33.96 4.63
N ARG A 566 -9.80 -33.56 5.10
CA ARG A 566 -8.57 -33.60 4.31
C ARG A 566 -8.03 -35.01 4.07
N GLY A 567 -8.16 -35.91 5.05
CA GLY A 567 -7.62 -37.27 4.98
C GLY A 567 -8.52 -38.28 4.27
N VAL A 568 -9.85 -38.12 4.33
CA VAL A 568 -10.81 -39.14 3.88
C VAL A 568 -11.77 -38.62 2.80
N LEU A 569 -12.30 -37.39 2.94
CA LEU A 569 -13.26 -36.85 1.97
C LEU A 569 -12.60 -36.21 0.75
N SER A 570 -11.44 -35.56 0.89
CA SER A 570 -10.72 -34.96 -0.24
C SER A 570 -10.32 -35.97 -1.34
N PRO A 571 -9.87 -37.21 -1.04
CA PRO A 571 -9.68 -38.24 -2.05
C PRO A 571 -10.99 -38.67 -2.73
N LEU A 572 -12.07 -38.91 -1.96
CA LEU A 572 -13.36 -39.37 -2.50
C LEU A 572 -14.05 -38.32 -3.39
N ARG A 573 -13.82 -37.03 -3.12
CA ARG A 573 -14.34 -35.92 -3.92
C ARG A 573 -13.62 -35.73 -5.26
N ILE A 574 -12.46 -36.35 -5.47
CA ILE A 574 -11.76 -36.38 -6.77
C ILE A 574 -12.42 -37.38 -7.73
N GLU A 575 -13.21 -38.35 -7.22
CA GLU A 575 -13.96 -39.34 -8.00
C GLU A 575 -15.50 -39.14 -7.95
N GLU A 576 -15.97 -37.91 -7.69
CA GLU A 576 -17.40 -37.52 -7.73
C GLU A 576 -18.37 -38.36 -6.86
N ALA A 577 -17.89 -38.92 -5.74
CA ALA A 577 -18.74 -39.70 -4.82
C ALA A 577 -19.68 -38.81 -3.98
N ASP A 578 -20.99 -39.03 -4.08
CA ASP A 578 -22.02 -38.34 -3.31
C ASP A 578 -22.28 -39.04 -1.95
N ILE A 579 -22.15 -38.32 -0.83
CA ILE A 579 -22.06 -38.90 0.52
C ILE A 579 -23.07 -38.25 1.47
N GLU A 580 -24.28 -38.82 1.57
CA GLU A 580 -25.36 -38.26 2.39
C GLU A 580 -25.25 -38.55 3.90
N LYS A 581 -24.59 -39.66 4.31
CA LYS A 581 -24.34 -40.01 5.72
C LYS A 581 -23.01 -40.74 5.91
N LEU A 582 -22.35 -40.46 7.03
CA LEU A 582 -21.12 -41.11 7.49
C LEU A 582 -21.32 -41.66 8.90
N GLU A 583 -21.06 -42.95 9.10
CA GLU A 583 -21.12 -43.60 10.41
C GLU A 583 -19.91 -44.55 10.56
N ILE A 584 -19.06 -44.32 11.57
CA ILE A 584 -17.82 -45.10 11.76
C ILE A 584 -18.09 -46.21 12.79
N LYS A 585 -18.12 -47.45 12.30
CA LYS A 585 -18.38 -48.65 13.09
C LYS A 585 -17.19 -49.61 13.01
N ILE A 586 -16.58 -49.93 14.16
CA ILE A 586 -15.46 -50.86 14.23
C ILE A 586 -15.94 -52.19 14.81
N GLU A 587 -15.85 -53.26 14.02
CA GLU A 587 -16.01 -54.65 14.48
C GLU A 587 -14.73 -55.43 14.20
N ALA A 588 -14.14 -56.03 15.25
CA ALA A 588 -12.94 -56.84 15.15
C ALA A 588 -13.19 -58.26 15.68
N THR A 589 -12.76 -59.25 14.91
CA THR A 589 -12.77 -60.68 15.29
C THR A 589 -11.39 -61.29 15.03
N SER A 590 -10.88 -62.07 15.99
CA SER A 590 -9.55 -62.69 15.91
C SER A 590 -9.62 -64.17 16.24
N LYS A 591 -9.14 -65.04 15.34
CA LYS A 591 -8.99 -66.48 15.61
C LYS A 591 -7.92 -66.80 16.67
N LYS A 592 -7.04 -65.85 16.98
CA LYS A 592 -5.99 -65.98 18.03
C LYS A 592 -6.36 -65.28 19.34
N GLY A 593 -7.60 -64.77 19.45
CA GLY A 593 -8.05 -63.98 20.59
C GLY A 593 -7.47 -62.56 20.64
N ILE A 594 -8.16 -61.65 21.32
CA ILE A 594 -7.67 -60.29 21.61
C ILE A 594 -7.40 -60.18 23.11
N LYS A 595 -6.22 -59.67 23.49
CA LYS A 595 -5.87 -59.41 24.89
C LYS A 595 -6.68 -58.24 25.42
N ARG A 596 -7.39 -58.44 26.53
CA ARG A 596 -8.26 -57.43 27.17
C ARG A 596 -7.50 -56.14 27.54
N GLU A 597 -6.28 -56.26 28.07
CA GLU A 597 -5.38 -55.11 28.33
C GLU A 597 -5.15 -54.22 27.10
N THR A 598 -5.07 -54.78 25.89
CA THR A 598 -4.84 -53.97 24.68
C THR A 598 -6.07 -53.13 24.33
N VAL A 599 -7.27 -53.64 24.63
CA VAL A 599 -8.52 -52.91 24.46
C VAL A 599 -8.63 -51.83 25.54
N ASP A 600 -8.47 -52.21 26.80
CA ASP A 600 -8.74 -51.32 27.93
C ASP A 600 -7.64 -50.25 28.14
N MET A 601 -6.36 -50.55 27.86
CA MET A 601 -5.23 -49.61 28.05
C MET A 601 -4.70 -48.94 26.78
N LYS A 602 -4.99 -49.45 25.57
CA LYS A 602 -4.59 -48.77 24.32
C LYS A 602 -5.77 -48.23 23.56
N VAL A 603 -6.74 -49.08 23.22
CA VAL A 603 -7.89 -48.63 22.41
C VAL A 603 -8.73 -47.59 23.17
N LYS A 604 -9.17 -47.88 24.39
CA LYS A 604 -9.96 -46.93 25.19
C LYS A 604 -9.18 -45.70 25.64
N GLU A 605 -7.89 -45.86 25.93
CA GLU A 605 -7.06 -44.72 26.36
C GLU A 605 -6.77 -43.77 25.18
N THR A 606 -6.47 -44.28 23.98
CA THR A 606 -6.36 -43.44 22.78
C THR A 606 -7.70 -42.80 22.40
N LEU A 607 -8.83 -43.51 22.52
CA LEU A 607 -10.16 -42.92 22.29
C LEU A 607 -10.47 -41.77 23.28
N LYS A 608 -10.07 -41.91 24.56
CA LYS A 608 -10.12 -40.81 25.54
C LYS A 608 -9.17 -39.66 25.19
N GLN A 609 -7.94 -39.94 24.75
CA GLN A 609 -6.97 -38.91 24.37
C GLN A 609 -7.42 -38.04 23.18
N ILE A 610 -8.33 -38.54 22.34
CA ILE A 610 -8.95 -37.78 21.24
C ILE A 610 -10.35 -37.24 21.56
N ASN A 611 -10.78 -37.28 22.84
CA ASN A 611 -12.11 -36.86 23.30
C ASN A 611 -13.29 -37.51 22.51
N ALA A 612 -13.18 -38.78 22.16
CA ALA A 612 -14.23 -39.49 21.45
C ALA A 612 -15.15 -40.28 22.42
N ASP A 613 -16.44 -39.93 22.45
CA ASP A 613 -17.43 -40.57 23.32
C ASP A 613 -17.85 -41.95 22.81
N ILE A 614 -17.64 -42.99 23.63
CA ILE A 614 -18.08 -44.37 23.36
C ILE A 614 -19.58 -44.49 23.69
N ILE A 615 -20.41 -44.73 22.68
CA ILE A 615 -21.88 -44.74 22.80
C ILE A 615 -22.41 -46.13 23.17
N GLU A 616 -21.80 -47.19 22.63
CA GLU A 616 -22.19 -48.58 22.87
C GLU A 616 -20.92 -49.46 22.86
N GLU A 617 -20.81 -50.36 23.84
CA GLU A 617 -19.73 -51.35 23.94
C GLU A 617 -20.34 -52.75 24.16
N GLU A 618 -20.04 -53.68 23.25
CA GLU A 618 -20.43 -55.09 23.38
C GLU A 618 -19.19 -56.00 23.29
N ILE A 619 -18.96 -56.80 24.33
CA ILE A 619 -17.80 -57.70 24.49
C ILE A 619 -18.28 -59.15 24.58
N LYS A 620 -17.73 -60.05 23.74
CA LYS A 620 -18.00 -61.51 23.78
C LYS A 620 -16.72 -62.35 23.63
#